data_AF-A0A1F6EY34-F1
#
_entry.id   AF-A0A1F6EY34-F1
#
_cell.length_a   1.000
_cell.length_b   1.000
_cell.length_c   1.000
_cell.angle_alpha   90.00
_cell.angle_beta   90.00
_cell.angle_gamma   90.00
#
_symmetry.space_group_name_H-M   'P 1'
#
loop_
_entity.id
_entity.type
_entity.pdbx_description
1 polymer ?
#
loop_
_entity_poly.entity_id
_entity_poly.type
_entity_poly.pdbx_seq_one_letter_code
_entity_poly.pdbx_strand_id
1 'polypeptide(L)'
;MNTEKYRGFTIKQMSQKRNSYFSFANERREQTQFSGFTLIELLVVIAIIGILSAVVLASLGTARQKGSDAAAKENLIGSRSQGELFFYANGNSYTNVCGPNPAPGGVKSINGQVLAAAQAEGLGVISVNSIGAINQATCNASATGWAAEVPLKAPTGGFFCVNSAGNATTTTTFSLTTAADITCG
;
A
#
# COMPACT_ATOMS: atom_id res chain seq x y z
N MET A 1 22.74 -29.32 -108.76
CA MET A 1 22.43 -28.11 -109.54
C MET A 1 21.74 -27.13 -108.62
N ASN A 2 22.29 -25.92 -108.56
CA ASN A 2 21.83 -24.77 -107.77
C ASN A 2 20.36 -24.42 -108.05
N THR A 3 19.67 -23.77 -107.11
CA THR A 3 19.56 -22.29 -107.08
C THR A 3 18.66 -21.81 -105.94
N GLU A 4 19.17 -20.81 -105.22
CA GLU A 4 18.44 -19.87 -104.37
C GLU A 4 17.15 -19.36 -105.01
N LYS A 5 16.14 -18.98 -104.19
CA LYS A 5 15.53 -17.64 -104.31
C LYS A 5 14.55 -17.28 -103.20
N TYR A 6 14.72 -16.06 -102.68
CA TYR A 6 13.78 -15.24 -101.89
C TYR A 6 13.67 -15.51 -100.38
N ARG A 7 13.67 -14.52 -99.49
CA ARG A 7 14.04 -13.10 -99.49
C ARG A 7 13.97 -12.68 -98.01
N GLY A 8 14.84 -11.77 -97.59
CA GLY A 8 14.88 -11.30 -96.22
C GLY A 8 13.58 -10.62 -95.78
N PHE A 9 13.28 -10.74 -94.49
CA PHE A 9 12.64 -9.66 -93.74
C PHE A 9 13.06 -9.75 -92.28
N THR A 10 13.48 -8.61 -91.77
CA THR A 10 14.31 -8.38 -90.60
C THR A 10 13.48 -8.43 -89.31
N ILE A 11 13.77 -9.35 -88.38
CA ILE A 11 13.31 -9.26 -86.98
C ILE A 11 14.49 -8.85 -86.09
N LYS A 12 15.19 -7.77 -86.46
CA LYS A 12 16.21 -7.11 -85.63
C LYS A 12 15.74 -5.74 -85.10
N GLN A 13 14.43 -5.53 -84.96
CA GLN A 13 13.87 -4.28 -84.40
C GLN A 13 12.74 -4.48 -83.39
N MET A 14 12.97 -5.33 -82.39
CA MET A 14 12.31 -5.21 -81.08
C MET A 14 13.39 -5.16 -79.98
N SER A 15 14.54 -4.52 -80.21
CA SER A 15 14.80 -3.13 -79.83
C SER A 15 13.86 -2.58 -78.73
N GLN A 16 14.42 -2.48 -77.52
CA GLN A 16 14.31 -1.28 -76.67
C GLN A 16 13.00 -0.95 -75.92
N LYS A 17 12.17 -1.90 -75.47
CA LYS A 17 11.09 -1.54 -74.50
C LYS A 17 10.84 -2.49 -73.33
N ARG A 18 11.78 -3.39 -72.99
CA ARG A 18 11.67 -4.21 -71.76
C ARG A 18 12.56 -3.73 -70.61
N ASN A 19 13.43 -2.75 -70.85
CA ASN A 19 14.48 -2.36 -69.90
C ASN A 19 14.19 -1.10 -69.05
N SER A 20 12.98 -0.54 -69.11
CA SER A 20 12.68 0.76 -68.46
C SER A 20 11.56 0.76 -67.42
N TYR A 21 10.91 -0.38 -67.12
CA TYR A 21 9.95 -0.47 -66.01
C TYR A 21 10.50 -1.20 -64.77
N PHE A 22 11.57 -2.00 -64.93
CA PHE A 22 12.18 -2.74 -63.82
C PHE A 22 13.26 -1.92 -63.06
N SER A 23 13.23 -0.59 -63.19
CA SER A 23 14.17 0.33 -62.54
C SER A 23 13.51 1.23 -61.48
N PHE A 24 12.22 1.03 -61.16
CA PHE A 24 11.51 1.79 -60.11
C PHE A 24 11.25 1.00 -58.83
N ALA A 25 11.64 -0.27 -58.76
CA ALA A 25 11.81 -0.97 -57.48
C ALA A 25 13.16 -0.58 -56.85
N ASN A 26 13.44 0.73 -56.82
CA ASN A 26 14.51 1.31 -56.02
C ASN A 26 14.13 1.03 -54.56
N GLU A 27 14.72 -0.03 -54.03
CA GLU A 27 14.71 -0.46 -52.66
C GLU A 27 15.13 0.71 -51.76
N ARG A 28 14.19 1.57 -51.38
CA ARG A 28 14.33 2.34 -50.14
C ARG A 28 14.27 1.31 -49.02
N ARG A 29 15.39 0.64 -48.77
CA ARG A 29 15.64 0.03 -47.47
C ARG A 29 15.62 1.20 -46.49
N GLU A 30 14.48 1.42 -45.83
CA GLU A 30 14.47 2.08 -44.53
C GLU A 30 15.48 1.30 -43.70
N GLN A 31 16.70 1.85 -43.58
CA GLN A 31 17.61 1.41 -42.56
C GLN A 31 17.00 1.84 -41.25
N THR A 32 16.20 0.95 -40.67
CA THR A 32 15.90 0.97 -39.24
C THR A 32 17.26 0.93 -38.55
N GLN A 33 17.76 2.11 -38.18
CA GLN A 33 18.98 2.26 -37.41
C GLN A 33 18.74 1.53 -36.09
N PHE A 34 19.18 0.28 -36.00
CA PHE A 34 19.27 -0.42 -34.73
C PHE A 34 20.39 0.26 -33.94
N SER A 35 20.01 1.33 -33.24
CA SER A 35 20.82 1.93 -32.18
C SER A 35 20.96 0.88 -31.08
N GLY A 36 22.12 0.23 -31.02
CA GLY A 36 22.47 -0.68 -29.93
C GLY A 36 22.95 0.12 -28.72
N PHE A 37 22.47 -0.24 -27.53
CA PHE A 37 23.02 0.27 -26.27
C PHE A 37 24.47 -0.17 -26.12
N THR A 38 25.34 0.75 -25.68
CA THR A 38 26.72 0.41 -25.36
C THR A 38 26.81 -0.32 -24.02
N LEU A 39 27.81 -1.20 -23.86
CA LEU A 39 28.04 -1.91 -22.59
C LEU A 39 28.33 -0.94 -21.43
N ILE A 40 28.98 0.18 -21.72
CA ILE A 40 29.28 1.20 -20.72
C ILE A 40 28.02 1.95 -20.27
N GLU A 41 27.09 2.24 -21.17
CA GLU A 41 25.80 2.84 -20.82
C GLU A 41 25.01 1.93 -19.88
N LEU A 42 24.97 0.63 -20.16
CA LEU A 42 24.26 -0.32 -19.30
C LEU A 42 24.94 -0.46 -17.93
N LEU A 43 26.27 -0.45 -17.90
CA LEU A 43 27.06 -0.56 -16.66
C LEU A 43 26.86 0.66 -15.74
N VAL A 44 26.88 1.87 -16.30
CA VAL A 44 26.68 3.09 -15.51
C VAL A 44 25.24 3.16 -14.96
N VAL A 45 24.25 2.71 -15.72
CA VAL A 45 22.85 2.72 -15.28
C VAL A 45 22.63 1.81 -14.07
N ILE A 46 23.13 0.58 -14.11
CA ILE A 46 22.99 -0.33 -12.96
C ILE A 46 23.76 0.17 -11.73
N ALA A 47 24.89 0.86 -11.94
CA ALA A 47 25.64 1.47 -10.85
C ALA A 47 24.85 2.60 -10.17
N ILE A 48 24.22 3.48 -10.95
CA ILE A 48 23.39 4.58 -10.41
C ILE A 48 22.13 4.04 -9.72
N ILE A 49 21.43 3.07 -10.31
CA ILE A 49 20.26 2.42 -9.70
C ILE A 49 20.65 1.76 -8.36
N GLY A 50 21.83 1.11 -8.30
CA GLY A 50 22.37 0.53 -7.08
C GLY A 50 22.49 1.56 -5.95
N ILE A 51 23.12 2.70 -6.21
CA ILE A 51 23.32 3.78 -5.22
C ILE A 51 21.97 4.33 -4.74
N LEU A 52 21.06 4.64 -5.67
CA LEU A 52 19.75 5.20 -5.32
C LEU A 52 18.89 4.20 -4.52
N SER A 53 18.94 2.91 -4.89
CA SER A 53 18.17 1.86 -4.20
C SER A 53 18.62 1.66 -2.75
N ALA A 54 19.91 1.79 -2.45
CA ALA A 54 20.44 1.63 -1.10
C ALA A 54 19.91 2.69 -0.13
N VAL A 55 19.84 3.96 -0.56
CA VAL A 55 19.32 5.06 0.27
C VAL A 55 17.82 4.90 0.53
N VAL A 56 17.05 4.52 -0.49
CA VAL A 56 15.60 4.30 -0.34
C VAL A 56 15.32 3.14 0.61
N LEU A 57 16.05 2.03 0.49
CA LEU A 57 15.85 0.86 1.34
C LEU A 57 16.13 1.17 2.82
N ALA A 58 17.12 2.00 3.12
CA ALA A 58 17.45 2.40 4.48
C ALA A 58 16.29 3.15 5.19
N SER A 59 15.45 3.88 4.45
CA SER A 59 14.34 4.65 5.03
C SER A 59 13.00 3.92 5.03
N LEU A 60 12.81 2.96 4.10
CA LEU A 60 11.52 2.29 3.86
C LEU A 60 10.99 1.53 5.10
N GLY A 61 11.86 0.92 5.90
CA GLY A 61 11.45 0.19 7.10
C GLY A 61 10.75 1.10 8.11
N THR A 62 11.36 2.24 8.42
CA THR A 62 10.78 3.23 9.35
C THR A 62 9.52 3.88 8.79
N ALA A 63 9.46 4.13 7.47
CA ALA A 63 8.27 4.67 6.82
C ALA A 63 7.07 3.72 6.93
N ARG A 64 7.29 2.40 6.75
CA ARG A 64 6.25 1.39 6.93
C ARG A 64 5.75 1.31 8.37
N GLN A 65 6.66 1.35 9.34
CA GLN A 65 6.29 1.34 10.76
C GLN A 65 5.46 2.57 11.15
N LYS A 66 5.88 3.77 10.73
CA LYS A 66 5.09 5.00 10.95
C LYS A 66 3.71 4.94 10.28
N GLY A 67 3.60 4.27 9.14
CA GLY A 67 2.32 4.01 8.46
C GLY A 67 1.41 3.09 9.26
N SER A 68 1.96 2.01 9.85
CA SER A 68 1.24 1.16 10.82
C SER A 68 0.76 1.98 12.01
N ASP A 69 1.65 2.75 12.65
CA ASP A 69 1.33 3.55 13.83
C ASP A 69 0.21 4.57 13.53
N ALA A 70 0.22 5.17 12.33
CA ALA A 70 -0.83 6.07 11.89
C ALA A 70 -2.18 5.36 11.75
N ALA A 71 -2.20 4.18 11.12
CA ALA A 71 -3.41 3.38 11.00
C ALA A 71 -3.95 2.93 12.36
N ALA A 72 -3.09 2.54 13.29
CA ALA A 72 -3.48 2.18 14.65
C ALA A 72 -4.11 3.36 15.39
N LYS A 73 -3.50 4.54 15.28
CA LYS A 73 -4.01 5.79 15.87
C LYS A 73 -5.38 6.17 15.30
N GLU A 74 -5.54 6.11 13.98
CA GLU A 74 -6.81 6.44 13.32
C GLU A 74 -7.94 5.48 13.74
N ASN A 75 -7.66 4.18 13.79
CA ASN A 75 -8.62 3.18 14.25
C ASN A 75 -9.07 3.46 15.69
N LEU A 76 -8.12 3.72 16.59
CA LEU A 76 -8.43 4.09 17.98
C LEU A 76 -9.19 5.41 18.06
N ILE A 77 -8.82 6.46 17.33
CA ILE A 77 -9.57 7.72 17.33
C ILE A 77 -11.03 7.49 16.89
N GLY A 78 -11.25 6.64 15.88
CA GLY A 78 -12.57 6.24 15.40
C GLY A 78 -13.43 5.50 16.44
N SER A 79 -12.82 4.93 17.48
CA SER A 79 -13.59 4.30 18.57
C SER A 79 -14.44 5.29 19.37
N ARG A 80 -14.13 6.60 19.35
CA ARG A 80 -14.93 7.60 20.06
C ARG A 80 -16.35 7.75 19.53
N SER A 81 -16.50 7.90 18.21
CA SER A 81 -17.82 8.04 17.60
C SER A 81 -18.64 6.77 17.78
N GLN A 82 -18.02 5.60 17.67
CA GLN A 82 -18.68 4.32 17.90
C GLN A 82 -19.06 4.12 19.38
N GLY A 83 -18.17 4.52 20.30
CA GLY A 83 -18.42 4.46 21.73
C GLY A 83 -19.62 5.30 22.12
N GLU A 84 -19.73 6.52 21.59
CA GLU A 84 -20.87 7.40 21.85
C GLU A 84 -22.18 6.81 21.30
N LEU A 85 -22.15 6.23 20.09
CA LEU A 85 -23.33 5.55 19.54
C LEU A 85 -23.73 4.34 20.41
N PHE A 86 -22.76 3.56 20.88
CA PHE A 86 -22.99 2.45 21.81
C PHE A 86 -23.60 2.93 23.12
N PHE A 87 -23.14 4.06 23.67
CA PHE A 87 -23.64 4.63 24.91
C PHE A 87 -25.14 4.88 24.88
N TYR A 88 -25.65 5.56 23.85
CA TYR A 88 -27.08 5.83 23.71
C TYR A 88 -27.89 4.55 23.48
N ALA A 89 -27.36 3.62 22.67
CA ALA A 89 -28.03 2.34 22.41
C ALA A 89 -28.09 1.43 23.64
N ASN A 90 -27.14 1.57 24.55
CA ASN A 90 -26.97 0.76 25.75
C ASN A 90 -27.54 1.42 27.02
N GLY A 91 -28.56 2.27 26.87
CA GLY A 91 -29.23 2.90 28.00
C GLY A 91 -28.38 3.93 28.74
N ASN A 92 -27.59 4.71 28.01
CA ASN A 92 -26.65 5.71 28.54
C ASN A 92 -25.56 5.08 29.42
N SER A 93 -24.97 3.98 28.95
CA SER A 93 -23.90 3.27 29.65
C SER A 93 -22.82 2.73 28.73
N TYR A 94 -21.57 2.89 29.12
CA TYR A 94 -20.41 2.27 28.44
C TYR A 94 -20.14 0.83 28.89
N THR A 95 -20.99 0.26 29.74
CA THR A 95 -20.83 -1.13 30.22
C THR A 95 -20.70 -2.09 29.04
N ASN A 96 -19.63 -2.88 29.01
CA ASN A 96 -19.28 -3.83 27.95
C ASN A 96 -18.93 -3.22 26.57
N VAL A 97 -18.68 -1.91 26.47
CA VAL A 97 -18.28 -1.27 25.19
C VAL A 97 -16.99 -1.85 24.60
N CYS A 98 -16.09 -2.38 25.44
CA CYS A 98 -14.86 -3.06 25.02
C CYS A 98 -15.06 -4.52 24.59
N GLY A 99 -16.22 -5.12 24.90
CA GLY A 99 -16.52 -6.52 24.59
C GLY A 99 -16.97 -6.71 23.14
N PRO A 100 -17.00 -7.95 22.62
CA PRO A 100 -17.37 -8.22 21.22
C PRO A 100 -18.88 -8.08 20.93
N ASN A 101 -19.70 -8.01 21.98
CA ASN A 101 -21.15 -8.03 21.85
C ASN A 101 -21.69 -6.64 21.49
N PRO A 102 -22.64 -6.55 20.53
CA PRO A 102 -23.29 -5.29 20.22
C PRO A 102 -24.25 -4.86 21.34
N ALA A 103 -24.50 -3.55 21.43
CA ALA A 103 -25.60 -2.99 22.20
C ALA A 103 -26.97 -3.34 21.57
N PRO A 104 -28.09 -3.16 22.29
CA PRO A 104 -29.44 -3.30 21.75
C PRO A 104 -29.61 -2.57 20.40
N GLY A 105 -30.37 -3.17 19.48
CA GLY A 105 -30.52 -2.64 18.12
C GLY A 105 -29.34 -2.90 17.19
N GLY A 106 -28.36 -3.73 17.60
CA GLY A 106 -27.26 -4.16 16.73
C GLY A 106 -26.14 -3.13 16.60
N VAL A 107 -26.10 -2.13 17.47
CA VAL A 107 -25.04 -1.12 17.51
C VAL A 107 -23.74 -1.77 17.94
N LYS A 108 -22.73 -1.72 17.08
CA LYS A 108 -21.42 -2.34 17.34
C LYS A 108 -20.75 -1.68 18.55
N SER A 109 -19.97 -2.47 19.27
CA SER A 109 -19.09 -1.98 20.33
C SER A 109 -17.81 -1.40 19.72
N ILE A 110 -16.89 -0.87 20.54
CA ILE A 110 -15.60 -0.36 20.06
C ILE A 110 -14.56 -1.47 19.83
N ASN A 111 -14.88 -2.72 20.18
CA ASN A 111 -13.96 -3.85 20.09
C ASN A 111 -13.35 -4.01 18.69
N GLY A 112 -14.14 -3.78 17.64
CA GLY A 112 -13.67 -3.87 16.25
C GLY A 112 -12.61 -2.81 15.91
N GLN A 113 -12.78 -1.58 16.39
CA GLN A 113 -11.81 -0.50 16.23
C GLN A 113 -10.52 -0.78 16.99
N VAL A 114 -10.64 -1.26 18.23
CA VAL A 114 -9.47 -1.66 19.04
C VAL A 114 -8.74 -2.84 18.40
N LEU A 115 -9.47 -3.80 17.82
CA LEU A 115 -8.87 -4.93 17.10
C LEU A 115 -8.14 -4.47 15.85
N ALA A 116 -8.75 -3.59 15.06
CA ALA A 116 -8.14 -3.03 13.86
C ALA A 116 -6.85 -2.26 14.20
N ALA A 117 -6.83 -1.55 15.34
CA ALA A 117 -5.63 -0.89 15.83
C ALA A 117 -4.54 -1.90 16.24
N ALA A 118 -4.90 -2.95 16.97
CA ALA A 118 -3.97 -4.03 17.33
C ALA A 118 -3.37 -4.69 16.09
N GLN A 119 -4.19 -4.99 15.09
CA GLN A 119 -3.77 -5.66 13.85
C GLN A 119 -2.87 -4.76 12.99
N ALA A 120 -3.09 -3.45 12.97
CA ALA A 120 -2.17 -2.51 12.34
C ALA A 120 -0.76 -2.58 12.95
N GLU A 121 -0.68 -2.90 14.25
CA GLU A 121 0.55 -3.14 15.00
C GLU A 121 1.03 -4.60 14.98
N GLY A 122 0.39 -5.46 14.17
CA GLY A 122 0.75 -6.88 14.06
C GLY A 122 0.37 -7.71 15.28
N LEU A 123 -0.56 -7.22 16.10
CA LEU A 123 -1.10 -7.88 17.29
C LEU A 123 -2.50 -8.44 17.01
N GLY A 124 -2.83 -9.56 17.67
CA GLY A 124 -4.11 -10.24 17.50
C GLY A 124 -4.97 -10.35 18.75
N VAL A 125 -4.54 -9.76 19.86
CA VAL A 125 -5.17 -9.93 21.17
C VAL A 125 -5.65 -8.57 21.69
N ILE A 126 -6.88 -8.57 22.21
CA ILE A 126 -7.43 -7.49 23.02
C ILE A 126 -7.66 -8.05 24.42
N SER A 127 -7.14 -7.36 25.44
CA SER A 127 -7.50 -7.63 26.82
C SER A 127 -8.48 -6.58 27.31
N VAL A 128 -9.56 -7.05 27.92
CA VAL A 128 -10.64 -6.19 28.42
C VAL A 128 -10.51 -6.06 29.94
N ASN A 129 -10.68 -4.85 30.48
CA ASN A 129 -10.63 -4.57 31.92
C ASN A 129 -9.39 -5.21 32.56
N SER A 130 -8.23 -4.89 32.00
CA SER A 130 -6.94 -5.47 32.35
C SER A 130 -5.87 -4.38 32.39
N ILE A 131 -4.70 -4.72 32.92
CA ILE A 131 -3.53 -3.86 32.85
C ILE A 131 -2.98 -3.90 31.41
N GLY A 132 -2.45 -2.76 30.98
CA GLY A 132 -1.71 -2.59 29.73
C GLY A 132 -0.55 -3.56 29.56
N ALA A 133 -0.31 -3.99 28.32
CA ALA A 133 0.82 -4.85 27.99
C ALA A 133 1.30 -4.63 26.55
N ILE A 134 2.58 -4.92 26.32
CA ILE A 134 3.28 -4.66 25.04
C ILE A 134 2.85 -5.58 23.87
N ASN A 135 2.17 -6.68 24.16
CA ASN A 135 1.84 -7.75 23.21
C ASN A 135 0.34 -7.84 22.89
N GLN A 136 -0.44 -6.85 23.32
CA GLN A 136 -1.89 -6.82 23.13
C GLN A 136 -2.38 -5.36 23.14
N ALA A 137 -3.54 -5.10 22.53
CA ALA A 137 -4.28 -3.89 22.85
C ALA A 137 -5.08 -4.09 24.14
N THR A 138 -5.28 -3.03 24.91
CA THR A 138 -6.05 -3.09 26.15
C THR A 138 -7.21 -2.13 26.06
N CYS A 139 -8.39 -2.56 26.51
CA CYS A 139 -9.59 -1.74 26.53
C CYS A 139 -10.31 -1.92 27.86
N ASN A 140 -10.40 -0.85 28.62
CA ASN A 140 -11.06 -0.84 29.92
C ASN A 140 -12.31 0.01 29.84
N ALA A 141 -13.39 -0.48 30.45
CA ALA A 141 -14.68 0.19 30.43
C ALA A 141 -15.39 0.09 31.79
N SER A 142 -16.10 1.16 32.12
CA SER A 142 -17.06 1.23 33.22
C SER A 142 -18.40 1.73 32.69
N ALA A 143 -19.38 1.96 33.56
CA ALA A 143 -20.63 2.57 33.15
C ALA A 143 -20.46 4.01 32.64
N THR A 144 -19.47 4.75 33.16
CA THR A 144 -19.31 6.21 32.96
C THR A 144 -18.25 6.58 31.94
N GLY A 145 -17.41 5.64 31.51
CA GLY A 145 -16.38 5.91 30.52
C GLY A 145 -15.57 4.68 30.15
N TRP A 146 -14.71 4.85 29.18
CA TRP A 146 -13.80 3.82 28.70
C TRP A 146 -12.49 4.44 28.22
N ALA A 147 -11.43 3.62 28.23
CA ALA A 147 -10.17 3.92 27.59
C ALA A 147 -9.65 2.69 26.85
N ALA A 148 -9.03 2.92 25.71
CA ALA A 148 -8.38 1.89 24.92
C ALA A 148 -6.96 2.34 24.55
N GLU A 149 -6.02 1.43 24.66
CA GLU A 149 -4.63 1.67 24.31
C GLU A 149 -4.08 0.56 23.40
N VAL A 150 -3.13 0.93 22.56
CA VAL A 150 -2.38 0.02 21.69
C VAL A 150 -0.89 0.34 21.78
N PRO A 151 0.00 -0.66 21.89
CA PRO A 151 1.44 -0.44 21.76
C PRO A 151 1.81 -0.12 20.31
N LEU A 152 2.76 0.79 20.08
CA LEU A 152 3.22 1.27 18.78
C LEU A 152 4.57 0.64 18.39
N LYS A 153 4.83 0.50 17.08
CA LYS A 153 6.05 -0.12 16.53
C LYS A 153 7.30 0.77 16.59
N ALA A 154 7.21 2.09 16.34
CA ALA A 154 8.42 2.91 16.12
C ALA A 154 8.34 4.40 16.53
N PRO A 155 9.48 5.09 16.69
CA PRO A 155 10.85 4.55 16.88
C PRO A 155 11.18 4.26 18.36
N THR A 156 10.31 4.63 19.30
CA THR A 156 10.52 4.52 20.75
C THR A 156 9.42 3.72 21.47
N GLY A 157 8.83 2.72 20.80
CA GLY A 157 7.97 1.69 21.40
C GLY A 157 7.11 2.20 22.56
N GLY A 158 6.11 3.00 22.23
CA GLY A 158 5.21 3.60 23.20
C GLY A 158 3.82 3.01 23.13
N PHE A 159 2.87 3.64 23.80
CA PHE A 159 1.45 3.31 23.77
C PHE A 159 0.67 4.52 23.26
N PHE A 160 -0.30 4.28 22.40
CA PHE A 160 -1.29 5.29 22.06
C PHE A 160 -2.58 4.97 22.79
N CYS A 161 -3.04 5.90 23.63
CA CYS A 161 -4.24 5.76 24.42
C CYS A 161 -5.30 6.78 23.98
N VAL A 162 -6.54 6.31 23.87
CA VAL A 162 -7.73 7.14 23.65
C VAL A 162 -8.79 6.83 24.71
N ASN A 163 -9.51 7.83 25.18
CA ASN A 163 -10.63 7.64 26.10
C ASN A 163 -11.91 8.35 25.63
N SER A 164 -13.01 8.06 26.34
CA SER A 164 -14.32 8.71 26.16
C SER A 164 -14.34 10.19 26.51
N ALA A 165 -13.40 10.66 27.36
CA ALA A 165 -13.27 12.08 27.72
C ALA A 165 -12.62 12.94 26.63
N GLY A 166 -12.15 12.34 25.53
CA GLY A 166 -11.56 13.03 24.39
C GLY A 166 -10.02 13.11 24.41
N ASN A 167 -9.34 12.57 25.42
CA ASN A 167 -7.88 12.53 25.48
C ASN A 167 -7.33 11.53 24.46
N ALA A 168 -6.41 11.97 23.60
CA ALA A 168 -5.64 11.13 22.67
C ALA A 168 -4.15 11.41 22.92
N THR A 169 -3.44 10.49 23.56
CA THR A 169 -2.06 10.73 23.98
C THR A 169 -1.16 9.56 23.61
N THR A 170 0.11 9.86 23.33
CA THR A 170 1.15 8.85 23.17
C THR A 170 2.06 8.89 24.38
N THR A 171 2.24 7.76 25.05
CA THR A 171 3.07 7.60 26.24
C THR A 171 4.18 6.58 25.98
N THR A 172 5.26 6.61 26.77
CA THR A 172 6.35 5.62 26.67
C THR A 172 6.07 4.34 27.47
N THR A 173 5.15 4.42 28.42
CA THR A 173 4.63 3.30 29.21
C THR A 173 3.12 3.17 28.97
N PHE A 174 2.52 2.02 29.29
CA PHE A 174 1.08 1.88 29.24
C PHE A 174 0.41 2.88 30.19
N SER A 175 -0.72 3.43 29.78
CA SER A 175 -1.52 4.38 30.58
C SER A 175 -2.55 3.64 31.43
N LEU A 176 -2.98 2.45 30.99
CA LEU A 176 -3.93 1.61 31.74
C LEU A 176 -3.15 0.74 32.73
N THR A 177 -2.85 1.30 33.89
CA THR A 177 -2.09 0.65 34.97
C THR A 177 -2.92 -0.31 35.83
N THR A 178 -4.25 -0.15 35.81
CA THR A 178 -5.21 -1.02 36.49
C THR A 178 -6.36 -1.42 35.57
N ALA A 179 -7.06 -2.51 35.91
CA ALA A 179 -8.25 -2.98 35.20
C ALA A 179 -9.43 -1.99 35.21
N ALA A 180 -9.39 -0.95 36.06
CA ALA A 180 -10.45 0.05 36.21
C ALA A 180 -10.11 1.39 35.55
N ASP A 181 -8.89 1.56 35.02
CA ASP A 181 -8.46 2.81 34.42
C ASP A 181 -9.27 3.08 33.16
N ILE A 182 -10.02 4.20 33.14
CA ILE A 182 -10.83 4.65 32.00
C ILE A 182 -10.34 6.00 31.46
N THR A 183 -9.13 6.38 31.81
CA THR A 183 -8.50 7.64 31.41
C THR A 183 -7.12 7.40 30.83
N CYS A 184 -6.76 8.23 29.84
CA CYS A 184 -5.44 8.23 29.25
C CYS A 184 -4.61 9.36 29.86
N GLY A 185 -3.59 9.02 30.64
CA GLY A 185 -2.68 9.97 31.28
C GLY A 185 -2.48 9.70 32.76
#